data_AF-A0A1K1P4P7-F1
#
_entry.id   AF-A0A1K1P4P7-F1
#
_cell.length_a   1.000
_cell.length_b   1.000
_cell.length_c   1.000
_cell.angle_alpha   90.00
_cell.angle_beta   90.00
_cell.angle_gamma   90.00
#
_symmetry.space_group_name_H-M   'P 1'
#
loop_
_entity.id
_entity.type
_entity.pdbx_description
1 polymer ?
#
loop_
_entity_poly.entity_id
_entity_poly.type
_entity_poly.pdbx_seq_one_letter_code
_entity_poly.pdbx_strand_id
1 'polypeptide(L)'
;MKKILFTSILFYLITNLHGQGNSGNAFTTGEWLQYRVHYGIFNASYATMELKEGSVNGRSVFHVVGKGRTTGLARLFFKVDDTYESYFDKKDGRPYRFIRQIDEGGYTKNMEINFDYTSNQAVVNNKKHKKTTTIPINKDIQDLLSAVYYLRNHYKTENLKVGDETELDLLFDDDESFKFKLKFLGKEVLKTKFGKISCTKFRPYVQAGRVFKEKGSLTLWVSDDDNKLPMRIKADLRVGSIKADLEAFRGLKHQFKVEVD
;
A
#
# COMPACT_ATOMS: atom_id res chain seq x y z
N MET A 1 -26.86 8.93 -60.54
CA MET A 1 -26.09 9.80 -59.63
C MET A 1 -26.25 9.28 -58.21
N LYS A 2 -25.40 8.32 -57.87
CA LYS A 2 -25.27 7.62 -56.58
C LYS A 2 -23.84 7.89 -56.12
N LYS A 3 -23.60 8.00 -54.81
CA LYS A 3 -22.30 8.14 -54.11
C LYS A 3 -21.96 9.50 -53.45
N ILE A 4 -22.89 10.18 -52.77
CA ILE A 4 -22.51 11.25 -51.81
C ILE A 4 -23.47 11.30 -50.60
N LEU A 5 -23.76 10.16 -49.97
CA LEU A 5 -24.60 10.16 -48.76
C LEU A 5 -24.18 9.16 -47.68
N PHE A 6 -22.95 8.63 -47.77
CA PHE A 6 -22.42 7.65 -46.81
C PHE A 6 -21.23 8.15 -45.99
N THR A 7 -20.80 9.40 -46.16
CA THR A 7 -19.63 9.97 -45.48
C THR A 7 -19.98 10.81 -44.24
N SER A 8 -21.26 11.12 -44.00
CA SER A 8 -21.69 11.92 -42.83
C SER A 8 -22.13 11.09 -41.62
N ILE A 9 -22.32 9.77 -41.76
CA ILE A 9 -22.70 8.88 -40.64
C ILE A 9 -21.48 8.26 -39.96
N LEU A 10 -20.34 8.14 -40.65
CA LEU A 10 -19.12 7.54 -40.08
C LEU A 10 -18.36 8.48 -39.13
N PHE A 11 -18.62 9.78 -39.16
CA PHE A 11 -17.95 10.77 -38.30
C PHE A 11 -18.61 10.92 -36.91
N TYR A 12 -19.86 10.45 -36.75
CA TYR A 12 -20.59 10.53 -35.48
C TYR A 12 -20.34 9.37 -34.52
N LEU A 13 -19.58 8.34 -34.92
CA LEU A 13 -19.22 7.21 -34.04
C LEU A 13 -17.94 7.41 -33.23
N ILE A 14 -17.19 8.50 -33.42
CA ILE A 14 -15.85 8.67 -32.81
C ILE A 14 -15.87 9.59 -31.57
N THR A 15 -17.00 10.24 -31.22
CA THR A 15 -17.03 11.25 -30.14
C THR A 15 -17.66 10.80 -28.82
N ASN A 16 -17.93 9.50 -28.64
CA ASN A 16 -18.37 8.94 -27.35
C ASN A 16 -17.31 8.08 -26.66
N LEU A 17 -16.03 8.42 -26.81
CA LEU A 17 -15.00 8.11 -25.81
C LEU A 17 -14.89 9.33 -24.86
N HIS A 18 -16.02 9.75 -24.30
CA HIS A 18 -15.97 10.39 -23.00
C HIS A 18 -15.50 9.29 -22.05
N GLY A 19 -14.23 9.35 -21.66
CA GLY A 19 -13.69 8.56 -20.57
C GLY A 19 -14.55 8.81 -19.34
N GLN A 20 -15.53 7.94 -19.11
CA GLN A 20 -16.12 7.80 -17.80
C GLN A 20 -14.94 7.45 -16.89
N GLY A 21 -14.57 8.39 -16.01
CA GLY A 21 -13.64 8.13 -14.93
C GLY A 21 -14.13 6.88 -14.23
N ASN A 22 -13.43 5.77 -14.45
CA ASN A 22 -13.91 4.46 -14.07
C ASN A 22 -13.76 4.39 -12.55
N SER A 23 -14.82 4.72 -11.81
CA SER A 23 -14.90 4.60 -10.35
C SER A 23 -14.99 3.13 -9.96
N GLY A 24 -13.96 2.37 -10.33
CA GLY A 24 -13.70 1.01 -9.87
C GLY A 24 -12.40 0.97 -9.08
N ASN A 25 -12.14 -0.15 -8.40
CA ASN A 25 -10.92 -0.34 -7.61
C ASN A 25 -9.66 0.07 -8.39
N ALA A 26 -8.65 0.62 -7.70
CA ALA A 26 -7.35 1.02 -8.24
C ALA A 26 -6.44 -0.17 -8.59
N PHE A 27 -6.85 -1.38 -8.22
CA PHE A 27 -6.07 -2.61 -8.33
C PHE A 27 -6.96 -3.80 -8.70
N THR A 28 -6.32 -4.92 -9.06
CA THR A 28 -6.96 -6.19 -9.38
C THR A 28 -6.07 -7.36 -8.96
N THR A 29 -6.66 -8.56 -8.83
CA THR A 29 -5.92 -9.81 -8.65
C THR A 29 -4.81 -9.95 -9.70
N GLY A 30 -3.63 -10.40 -9.27
CA GLY A 30 -2.44 -10.54 -10.12
C GLY A 30 -1.51 -9.33 -10.05
N GLU A 31 -1.91 -8.24 -9.39
CA GLU A 31 -1.04 -7.11 -9.12
C GLU A 31 0.18 -7.58 -8.30
N TRP A 32 1.36 -7.24 -8.78
CA TRP A 32 2.61 -7.48 -8.09
C TRP A 32 3.49 -6.25 -8.19
N LEU A 33 4.01 -5.81 -7.06
CA LEU A 33 4.87 -4.64 -6.90
C LEU A 33 6.18 -5.09 -6.26
N GLN A 34 7.30 -4.59 -6.77
CA GLN A 34 8.61 -4.80 -6.18
C GLN A 34 9.29 -3.46 -5.93
N TYR A 35 9.86 -3.34 -4.74
CA TYR A 35 10.55 -2.17 -4.25
C TYR A 35 12.02 -2.49 -4.05
N ARG A 36 12.89 -1.59 -4.52
CA ARG A 36 14.31 -1.59 -4.15
C ARG A 36 14.49 -0.67 -2.96
N VAL A 37 15.10 -1.19 -1.89
CA VAL A 37 15.32 -0.47 -0.65
C VAL A 37 16.79 -0.13 -0.50
N HIS A 38 17.04 1.16 -0.30
CA HIS A 38 18.36 1.72 -0.08
C HIS A 38 18.51 2.13 1.39
N TYR A 39 19.66 1.83 1.97
CA TYR A 39 20.11 2.39 3.24
C TYR A 39 21.33 3.27 2.98
N GLY A 40 21.14 4.59 3.06
CA GLY A 40 22.14 5.54 2.57
C GLY A 40 22.45 5.31 1.08
N ILE A 41 23.74 5.14 0.75
CA ILE A 41 24.20 4.89 -0.63
C ILE A 41 24.14 3.41 -1.04
N PHE A 42 23.89 2.48 -0.11
CA PHE A 42 23.95 1.05 -0.37
C PHE A 42 22.56 0.49 -0.71
N ASN A 43 22.51 -0.37 -1.74
CA ASN A 43 21.36 -1.24 -1.97
C ASN A 43 21.30 -2.25 -0.83
N ALA A 44 20.24 -2.18 -0.02
CA ALA A 44 20.15 -2.96 1.22
C ALA A 44 19.24 -4.18 1.07
N SER A 45 18.13 -4.05 0.34
CA SER A 45 17.11 -5.10 0.27
C SER A 45 16.12 -4.91 -0.88
N TYR A 46 15.30 -5.94 -1.09
CA TYR A 46 14.10 -5.86 -1.91
C TYR A 46 12.87 -6.14 -1.04
N ALA A 47 11.77 -5.48 -1.35
CA ALA A 47 10.46 -5.82 -0.82
C ALA A 47 9.49 -6.09 -1.98
N THR A 48 8.50 -6.95 -1.78
CA THR A 48 7.47 -7.25 -2.77
C THR A 48 6.10 -7.25 -2.14
N MET A 49 5.08 -6.89 -2.91
CA MET A 49 3.68 -7.10 -2.58
C MET A 49 3.02 -7.85 -3.74
N GLU A 50 2.29 -8.92 -3.45
CA GLU A 50 1.56 -9.71 -4.45
C GLU A 50 0.10 -9.87 -4.04
N LEU A 51 -0.82 -9.39 -4.86
CA LEU A 51 -2.26 -9.48 -4.64
C LEU A 51 -2.86 -10.67 -5.37
N LYS A 52 -3.53 -11.55 -4.62
CA LYS A 52 -4.11 -12.80 -5.09
C LYS A 52 -5.58 -12.91 -4.71
N GLU A 53 -6.22 -13.92 -5.29
CA GLU A 53 -7.48 -14.46 -4.79
C GLU A 53 -7.23 -15.26 -3.50
N GLY A 54 -8.11 -15.09 -2.52
CA GLY A 54 -8.06 -15.83 -1.27
C GLY A 54 -9.45 -16.19 -0.76
N SER A 55 -9.46 -16.97 0.32
CA SER A 55 -10.68 -17.29 1.06
C SER A 55 -10.40 -17.33 2.56
N VAL A 56 -11.33 -16.80 3.36
CA VAL A 56 -11.33 -16.90 4.83
C VAL A 56 -12.72 -17.36 5.26
N ASN A 57 -12.81 -18.49 5.94
CA ASN A 57 -14.08 -19.06 6.44
C ASN A 57 -15.18 -19.15 5.34
N GLY A 58 -14.79 -19.54 4.12
CA GLY A 58 -15.69 -19.65 2.96
C GLY A 58 -16.00 -18.33 2.25
N ARG A 59 -15.54 -17.18 2.76
CA ARG A 59 -15.70 -15.86 2.11
C ARG A 59 -14.57 -15.62 1.12
N SER A 60 -14.90 -15.31 -0.14
CA SER A 60 -13.92 -14.86 -1.14
C SER A 60 -13.40 -13.47 -0.78
N VAL A 61 -12.08 -13.33 -0.75
CA VAL A 61 -11.35 -12.13 -0.31
C VAL A 61 -10.18 -11.86 -1.24
N PHE A 62 -9.61 -10.66 -1.17
CA PHE A 62 -8.25 -10.44 -1.63
C PHE A 62 -7.26 -11.00 -0.61
N HIS A 63 -6.17 -11.58 -1.10
CA HIS A 63 -5.03 -12.03 -0.29
C HIS A 63 -3.77 -11.35 -0.79
N VAL A 64 -3.25 -10.40 -0.02
CA VAL A 64 -1.94 -9.80 -0.29
C VAL A 64 -0.86 -10.49 0.51
N VAL A 65 0.26 -10.80 -0.14
CA VAL A 65 1.50 -11.25 0.48
C VAL A 65 2.59 -10.21 0.28
N GLY A 66 3.00 -9.56 1.37
CA GLY A 66 4.15 -8.69 1.46
C GLY A 66 5.38 -9.45 1.93
N LYS A 67 6.52 -9.31 1.25
CA LYS A 67 7.81 -9.89 1.68
C LYS A 67 8.91 -8.86 1.67
N GLY A 68 9.77 -8.84 2.68
CA GLY A 68 10.95 -8.00 2.75
C GLY A 68 12.20 -8.85 3.00
N ARG A 69 13.22 -8.73 2.16
CA ARG A 69 14.44 -9.53 2.31
C ARG A 69 15.70 -8.75 1.98
N THR A 70 16.65 -8.75 2.91
CA THR A 70 18.01 -8.25 2.67
C THR A 70 18.77 -9.20 1.75
N THR A 71 19.48 -8.64 0.76
CA THR A 71 20.17 -9.41 -0.28
C THR A 71 21.68 -9.15 -0.29
N GLY A 72 22.46 -10.11 -0.79
CA GLY A 72 23.91 -9.97 -0.95
C GLY A 72 24.65 -9.85 0.37
N LEU A 73 25.80 -9.18 0.34
CA LEU A 73 26.69 -9.00 1.51
C LEU A 73 26.02 -8.22 2.66
N ALA A 74 25.01 -7.39 2.36
CA ALA A 74 24.26 -6.66 3.38
C ALA A 74 23.59 -7.60 4.40
N ARG A 75 23.20 -8.82 3.99
CA ARG A 75 22.59 -9.81 4.88
C ARG A 75 23.53 -10.31 5.99
N LEU A 76 24.85 -10.23 5.79
CA LEU A 76 25.84 -10.62 6.81
C LEU A 76 25.83 -9.67 8.01
N PHE A 77 25.47 -8.40 7.79
CA PHE A 77 25.47 -7.35 8.80
C PHE A 77 24.06 -6.93 9.24
N PHE A 78 23.08 -7.03 8.34
CA PHE A 78 21.68 -6.65 8.56
C PHE A 78 20.78 -7.71 7.91
N LYS A 79 20.34 -8.70 8.68
CA LYS A 79 19.39 -9.71 8.21
C LYS A 79 17.97 -9.16 8.34
N VAL A 80 17.18 -9.25 7.27
CA VAL A 80 15.72 -9.09 7.27
C VAL A 80 15.14 -10.22 6.41
N ASP A 81 14.13 -10.91 6.93
CA ASP A 81 13.37 -11.95 6.26
C ASP A 81 11.94 -11.94 6.79
N ASP A 82 11.16 -11.02 6.24
CA ASP A 82 9.85 -10.66 6.74
C ASP A 82 8.76 -11.10 5.76
N THR A 83 7.67 -11.64 6.29
CA THR A 83 6.44 -11.94 5.57
C THR A 83 5.24 -11.37 6.31
N TYR A 84 4.47 -10.57 5.59
CA TYR A 84 3.22 -10.00 6.03
C TYR A 84 2.13 -10.51 5.08
N GLU A 85 0.98 -10.89 5.61
CA GLU A 85 -0.15 -11.28 4.79
C GLU A 85 -1.42 -10.62 5.30
N SER A 86 -2.28 -10.17 4.40
CA SER A 86 -3.61 -9.69 4.74
C SER A 86 -4.64 -10.31 3.82
N TYR A 87 -5.75 -10.71 4.42
CA TYR A 87 -6.93 -11.24 3.75
C TYR A 87 -8.06 -10.24 3.98
N PHE A 88 -8.48 -9.51 2.95
CA PHE A 88 -9.40 -8.40 3.09
C PHE A 88 -10.55 -8.42 2.08
N ASP A 89 -11.67 -7.84 2.46
CA ASP A 89 -12.89 -7.84 1.68
C ASP A 89 -12.71 -7.16 0.33
N LYS A 90 -13.31 -7.72 -0.73
CA LYS A 90 -13.17 -7.17 -2.08
C LYS A 90 -14.00 -5.91 -2.33
N LYS A 91 -15.03 -5.67 -1.50
CA LYS A 91 -15.97 -4.55 -1.64
C LYS A 91 -15.61 -3.39 -0.74
N ASP A 92 -15.44 -3.65 0.54
CA ASP A 92 -15.23 -2.61 1.56
C ASP A 92 -13.80 -2.54 2.09
N GLY A 93 -12.92 -3.44 1.66
CA GLY A 93 -11.50 -3.43 2.02
C GLY A 93 -11.19 -3.87 3.45
N ARG A 94 -12.19 -4.28 4.25
CA ARG A 94 -11.97 -4.65 5.65
C ARG A 94 -11.17 -5.95 5.78
N PRO A 95 -10.15 -6.02 6.65
CA PRO A 95 -9.38 -7.24 6.86
C PRO A 95 -10.18 -8.26 7.68
N TYR A 96 -10.02 -9.55 7.36
CA TYR A 96 -10.53 -10.68 8.13
C TYR A 96 -9.41 -11.47 8.80
N ARG A 97 -8.23 -11.50 8.18
CA ARG A 97 -7.05 -12.14 8.76
C ARG A 97 -5.79 -11.38 8.37
N PHE A 98 -4.92 -11.16 9.35
CA PHE A 98 -3.60 -10.56 9.16
C PHE A 98 -2.53 -11.46 9.79
N ILE A 99 -1.44 -11.69 9.08
CA ILE A 99 -0.31 -12.52 9.54
C ILE A 99 0.96 -11.70 9.46
N ARG A 100 1.81 -11.84 10.48
CA ARG A 100 3.10 -11.18 10.56
C ARG A 100 4.16 -12.15 11.06
N GLN A 101 5.12 -12.46 10.19
CA GLN A 101 6.29 -13.29 10.44
C GLN A 101 7.54 -12.47 10.17
N ILE A 102 8.35 -12.23 11.19
CA ILE A 102 9.53 -11.36 11.13
C ILE A 102 10.75 -12.12 11.60
N ASP A 103 11.87 -11.96 10.90
CA ASP A 103 13.20 -12.40 11.32
C ASP A 103 14.26 -11.38 10.88
N GLU A 104 14.63 -10.52 11.83
CA GLU A 104 15.54 -9.39 11.61
C GLU A 104 16.89 -9.59 12.32
N GLY A 105 17.40 -10.82 12.37
CA GLY A 105 18.77 -11.08 12.88
C GLY A 105 18.95 -10.82 14.38
N GLY A 106 17.89 -11.01 15.17
CA GLY A 106 17.89 -10.82 16.62
C GLY A 106 16.51 -10.45 17.16
N TYR A 107 15.68 -9.86 16.29
CA TYR A 107 14.26 -9.64 16.54
C TYR A 107 13.42 -10.60 15.71
N THR A 108 12.46 -11.26 16.35
CA THR A 108 11.52 -12.15 15.66
C THR A 108 10.10 -11.90 16.14
N LYS A 109 9.13 -12.05 15.24
CA LYS A 109 7.70 -12.01 15.56
C LYS A 109 6.99 -13.09 14.75
N ASN A 110 6.01 -13.74 15.36
CA ASN A 110 5.11 -14.66 14.68
C ASN A 110 3.72 -14.48 15.27
N MET A 111 2.84 -13.85 14.52
CA MET A 111 1.54 -13.39 15.01
C MET A 111 0.50 -13.49 13.91
N GLU A 112 -0.73 -13.74 14.35
CA GLU A 112 -1.92 -13.77 13.52
C GLU A 112 -3.04 -13.00 14.21
N ILE A 113 -3.74 -12.14 13.49
CA ILE A 113 -4.89 -11.38 13.96
C ILE A 113 -6.09 -11.81 13.12
N ASN A 114 -7.15 -12.27 13.78
CA ASN A 114 -8.42 -12.62 13.14
C ASN A 114 -9.48 -11.61 13.55
N PHE A 115 -10.10 -10.93 12.58
CA PHE A 115 -11.06 -9.85 12.81
C PHE A 115 -12.49 -10.41 12.73
N ASP A 116 -13.25 -10.27 13.82
CA ASP A 116 -14.66 -10.65 13.90
C ASP A 116 -15.54 -9.41 14.08
N TYR A 117 -16.17 -9.00 12.97
CA TYR A 117 -17.10 -7.88 12.95
C TYR A 117 -18.49 -8.21 13.50
N THR A 118 -18.77 -9.47 13.82
CA THR A 118 -20.02 -9.87 14.49
C THR A 118 -19.95 -9.53 15.97
N SER A 119 -18.80 -9.79 16.59
CA SER A 119 -18.53 -9.51 18.00
C SER A 119 -17.77 -8.20 18.24
N ASN A 120 -17.45 -7.46 17.16
CA ASN A 120 -16.64 -6.23 17.16
C ASN A 120 -15.30 -6.41 17.88
N GLN A 121 -14.65 -7.56 17.67
CA GLN A 121 -13.41 -7.92 18.33
C GLN A 121 -12.41 -8.54 17.34
N ALA A 122 -11.13 -8.34 17.61
CA ALA A 122 -10.04 -9.03 16.94
C ALA A 122 -9.33 -9.96 17.92
N VAL A 123 -9.15 -11.22 17.53
CA VAL A 123 -8.38 -12.21 18.28
C VAL A 123 -6.95 -12.20 17.78
N VAL A 124 -6.02 -11.77 18.63
CA VAL A 124 -4.59 -11.73 18.34
C VAL A 124 -3.93 -12.95 18.95
N ASN A 125 -3.36 -13.82 18.11
CA ASN A 125 -2.57 -14.98 18.51
C ASN A 125 -1.08 -14.69 18.31
N ASN A 126 -0.40 -14.37 19.41
CA ASN A 126 1.05 -14.23 19.45
C ASN A 126 1.70 -15.61 19.64
N LYS A 127 2.02 -16.26 18.52
CA LYS A 127 2.55 -17.63 18.48
C LYS A 127 3.94 -17.74 19.13
N LYS A 128 4.73 -16.66 19.07
CA LYS A 128 6.06 -16.59 19.70
C LYS A 128 5.97 -16.65 21.23
N HIS A 129 5.02 -15.92 21.81
CA HIS A 129 4.82 -15.86 23.26
C HIS A 129 3.72 -16.79 23.78
N LYS A 130 3.10 -17.59 22.90
CA LYS A 130 1.96 -18.48 23.20
C LYS A 130 0.82 -17.75 23.94
N LYS A 131 0.57 -16.50 23.55
CA LYS A 131 -0.43 -15.63 24.17
C LYS A 131 -1.53 -15.31 23.18
N THR A 132 -2.77 -15.43 23.63
CA THR A 132 -3.94 -14.95 22.89
C THR A 132 -4.54 -13.76 23.63
N THR A 133 -4.78 -12.68 22.91
CA THR A 133 -5.43 -11.47 23.42
C THR A 133 -6.63 -11.15 22.54
N THR A 134 -7.66 -10.54 23.11
CA THR A 134 -8.79 -10.02 22.35
C THR A 134 -8.81 -8.50 22.47
N ILE A 135 -8.93 -7.82 21.33
CA ILE A 135 -8.89 -6.36 21.23
C ILE A 135 -10.21 -5.89 20.62
N PRO A 136 -10.90 -4.90 21.22
CA PRO A 136 -12.09 -4.32 20.60
C PRO A 136 -11.72 -3.60 19.30
N ILE A 137 -12.55 -3.76 18.27
CA ILE A 137 -12.35 -3.11 16.96
C ILE A 137 -13.61 -2.37 16.54
N ASN A 138 -13.42 -1.35 15.71
CA ASN A 138 -14.52 -0.73 14.97
C ASN A 138 -14.64 -1.33 13.57
N LYS A 139 -15.72 -0.98 12.88
CA LYS A 139 -16.03 -1.50 11.54
C LYS A 139 -15.06 -1.04 10.45
N ASP A 140 -14.32 0.06 10.66
CA ASP A 140 -13.46 0.69 9.66
C ASP A 140 -11.96 0.39 9.91
N ILE A 141 -11.67 -0.47 10.89
CA ILE A 141 -10.30 -0.89 11.25
C ILE A 141 -9.59 -1.50 10.02
N GLN A 142 -8.30 -1.22 9.88
CA GLN A 142 -7.44 -1.82 8.86
C GLN A 142 -6.23 -2.48 9.50
N ASP A 143 -5.59 -3.41 8.80
CA ASP A 143 -4.23 -3.85 9.10
C ASP A 143 -3.23 -3.09 8.20
N LEU A 144 -1.92 -3.35 8.37
CA LEU A 144 -0.88 -2.64 7.63
C LEU A 144 -0.99 -2.78 6.11
N LEU A 145 -1.35 -3.95 5.59
CA LEU A 145 -1.38 -4.19 4.15
C LEU A 145 -2.74 -3.81 3.56
N SER A 146 -3.84 -4.17 4.21
CA SER A 146 -5.19 -3.76 3.80
C SER A 146 -5.33 -2.24 3.78
N ALA A 147 -4.73 -1.50 4.72
CA ALA A 147 -4.70 -0.03 4.70
C ALA A 147 -4.10 0.55 3.41
N VAL A 148 -3.04 -0.07 2.86
CA VAL A 148 -2.44 0.38 1.59
C VAL A 148 -3.45 0.28 0.45
N TYR A 149 -4.18 -0.82 0.35
CA TYR A 149 -5.20 -1.02 -0.68
C TYR A 149 -6.46 -0.20 -0.42
N TYR A 150 -6.89 -0.10 0.83
CA TYR A 150 -8.04 0.71 1.23
C TYR A 150 -7.84 2.17 0.85
N LEU A 151 -6.69 2.76 1.19
CA LEU A 151 -6.36 4.14 0.81
C LEU A 151 -6.39 4.36 -0.70
N ARG A 152 -5.96 3.39 -1.50
CA ARG A 152 -5.99 3.49 -2.97
C ARG A 152 -7.40 3.55 -3.56
N ASN A 153 -8.41 2.99 -2.89
CA ASN A 153 -9.79 3.02 -3.39
C ASN A 153 -10.63 4.13 -2.74
N HIS A 154 -10.40 4.41 -1.45
CA HIS A 154 -11.30 5.23 -0.65
C HIS A 154 -10.81 6.66 -0.47
N TYR A 155 -9.54 6.94 -0.79
CA TYR A 155 -8.98 8.26 -0.62
C TYR A 155 -8.83 9.03 -1.94
N LYS A 156 -9.64 10.07 -2.07
CA LYS A 156 -9.74 10.94 -3.24
C LYS A 156 -8.82 12.14 -3.07
N THR A 157 -7.88 12.31 -4.00
CA THR A 157 -6.83 13.33 -3.91
C THR A 157 -7.15 14.59 -4.70
N GLU A 158 -8.24 14.60 -5.48
CA GLU A 158 -8.56 15.66 -6.43
C GLU A 158 -8.91 16.99 -5.74
N ASN A 159 -9.49 16.92 -4.53
CA ASN A 159 -9.97 18.08 -3.78
C ASN A 159 -9.15 18.40 -2.53
N LEU A 160 -8.02 17.72 -2.31
CA LEU A 160 -7.21 17.93 -1.13
C LEU A 160 -6.44 19.26 -1.20
N LYS A 161 -6.40 19.95 -0.08
CA LYS A 161 -5.55 21.13 0.15
C LYS A 161 -4.34 20.72 0.95
N VAL A 162 -3.20 21.34 0.66
CA VAL A 162 -1.97 21.11 1.44
C VAL A 162 -2.27 21.35 2.92
N GLY A 163 -1.97 20.35 3.74
CA GLY A 163 -2.29 20.37 5.15
C GLY A 163 -3.46 19.48 5.56
N ASP A 164 -4.34 19.08 4.63
CA ASP A 164 -5.45 18.17 4.90
C ASP A 164 -4.93 16.85 5.46
N GLU A 165 -5.66 16.32 6.44
CA GLU A 165 -5.30 15.08 7.15
C GLU A 165 -6.36 14.02 6.94
N THR A 166 -5.94 12.77 6.95
CA THR A 166 -6.83 11.61 6.87
C THR A 166 -6.43 10.58 7.88
N GLU A 167 -7.42 10.07 8.59
CA GLU A 167 -7.23 9.15 9.69
C GLU A 167 -7.73 7.77 9.33
N LEU A 168 -7.03 6.74 9.81
CA LEU A 168 -7.46 5.35 9.79
C LEU A 168 -7.13 4.74 11.14
N ASP A 169 -8.02 3.90 11.65
CA ASP A 169 -7.68 3.08 12.81
C ASP A 169 -6.99 1.81 12.29
N LEU A 170 -5.80 1.51 12.81
CA LEU A 170 -5.01 0.34 12.42
C LEU A 170 -4.85 -0.63 13.59
N LEU A 171 -4.94 -1.93 13.31
CA LEU A 171 -4.55 -2.97 14.23
C LEU A 171 -3.57 -3.93 13.53
N PHE A 172 -2.33 -3.96 14.04
CA PHE A 172 -1.25 -4.76 13.45
C PHE A 172 -0.29 -5.35 14.49
N ASP A 173 -0.60 -5.18 15.78
CA ASP A 173 0.16 -5.70 16.90
C ASP A 173 -0.75 -6.17 18.05
N ASP A 174 -0.17 -6.75 19.10
CA ASP A 174 -0.90 -7.36 20.23
C ASP A 174 -1.21 -6.42 21.41
N ASP A 175 -1.03 -5.11 21.21
CA ASP A 175 -1.32 -4.06 22.19
C ASP A 175 -2.74 -3.49 22.01
N GLU A 176 -2.90 -2.45 21.18
CA GLU A 176 -4.16 -1.75 20.93
C GLU A 176 -4.26 -1.27 19.48
N SER A 177 -5.47 -0.88 19.06
CA SER A 177 -5.65 -0.18 17.79
C SER A 177 -5.01 1.21 17.85
N PHE A 178 -4.30 1.59 16.81
CA PHE A 178 -3.60 2.87 16.69
C PHE A 178 -4.25 3.75 15.62
N LYS A 179 -4.43 5.04 15.94
CA LYS A 179 -4.87 6.07 14.99
C LYS A 179 -3.73 6.49 14.05
N PHE A 180 -3.73 5.95 12.85
CA PHE A 180 -2.88 6.39 11.75
C PHE A 180 -3.39 7.70 11.17
N LYS A 181 -2.48 8.65 10.92
CA LYS A 181 -2.79 9.89 10.23
C LYS A 181 -1.90 10.08 9.01
N LEU A 182 -2.47 10.55 7.92
CA LEU A 182 -1.78 10.84 6.67
C LEU A 182 -2.05 12.31 6.30
N LYS A 183 -1.00 13.14 6.26
CA LYS A 183 -1.10 14.55 5.85
C LYS A 183 -0.77 14.70 4.38
N PHE A 184 -1.62 15.39 3.63
CA PHE A 184 -1.32 15.78 2.25
C PHE A 184 -0.33 16.95 2.21
N LEU A 185 0.75 16.80 1.41
CA LEU A 185 1.83 17.78 1.28
C LEU A 185 1.86 18.49 -0.09
N GLY A 186 0.96 18.15 -1.00
CA GLY A 186 0.95 18.68 -2.37
C GLY A 186 1.33 17.65 -3.43
N LYS A 187 1.39 18.09 -4.68
CA LYS A 187 1.81 17.27 -5.83
C LYS A 187 3.27 17.55 -6.18
N GLU A 188 3.98 16.52 -6.63
CA GLU A 188 5.39 16.58 -7.01
C GLU A 188 5.66 15.60 -8.15
N VAL A 189 6.46 16.00 -9.14
CA VAL A 189 6.90 15.11 -10.21
C VAL A 189 8.14 14.35 -9.75
N LEU A 190 8.05 13.03 -9.66
CA LEU A 190 9.17 12.16 -9.33
C LEU A 190 9.90 11.69 -10.59
N LYS A 191 11.23 11.86 -10.61
CA LYS A 191 12.10 11.14 -11.55
C LYS A 191 12.29 9.70 -11.05
N THR A 192 11.91 8.74 -11.89
CA THR A 192 11.99 7.30 -11.62
C THR A 192 12.68 6.58 -12.77
N LYS A 193 12.95 5.28 -12.62
CA LYS A 193 13.43 4.44 -13.73
C LYS A 193 12.42 4.28 -14.87
N PHE A 194 11.15 4.61 -14.62
CA PHE A 194 10.06 4.56 -15.59
C PHE A 194 9.83 5.91 -16.29
N GLY A 195 10.61 6.95 -15.95
CA GLY A 195 10.42 8.32 -16.44
C GLY A 195 9.95 9.29 -15.34
N LYS A 196 9.38 10.42 -15.76
CA LYS A 196 8.79 11.42 -14.87
C LYS A 196 7.36 11.04 -14.53
N ILE A 197 7.04 10.95 -13.24
CA ILE A 197 5.74 10.48 -12.75
C ILE A 197 5.15 11.57 -11.85
N SER A 198 3.99 12.13 -12.24
CA SER A 198 3.21 12.98 -11.34
C SER A 198 2.81 12.18 -10.10
N CYS A 199 3.10 12.70 -8.92
CA CYS A 199 2.80 12.04 -7.66
C CYS A 199 2.09 12.99 -6.68
N THR A 200 1.19 12.41 -5.90
CA THR A 200 0.65 13.02 -4.68
C THR A 200 1.58 12.69 -3.53
N LYS A 201 2.01 13.71 -2.77
CA LYS A 201 2.98 13.58 -1.68
C LYS A 201 2.27 13.63 -0.32
N PHE A 202 2.64 12.72 0.57
CA PHE A 202 2.06 12.58 1.89
C PHE A 202 3.12 12.47 2.98
N ARG A 203 2.75 12.89 4.18
CA ARG A 203 3.48 12.61 5.42
C ARG A 203 2.62 11.73 6.33
N PRO A 204 2.96 10.46 6.50
CA PRO A 204 2.38 9.64 7.55
C PRO A 204 2.90 10.11 8.91
N TYR A 205 2.00 10.27 9.87
CA TYR A 205 2.36 10.52 11.25
C TYR A 205 2.57 9.20 11.97
N VAL A 206 3.81 8.95 12.34
CA VAL A 206 4.20 7.86 13.24
C VAL A 206 4.45 8.43 14.63
N GLN A 207 4.09 7.69 15.68
CA GLN A 207 4.52 8.05 17.02
C GLN A 207 6.06 8.01 17.07
N ALA A 208 6.68 9.01 17.70
CA ALA A 208 8.12 9.00 17.92
C ALA A 208 8.48 7.81 18.83
N GLY A 209 9.53 7.07 18.46
CA GLY A 209 9.93 5.83 19.13
C GLY A 209 11.43 5.56 19.02
N ARG A 210 11.87 4.32 19.31
CA ARG A 210 13.32 3.96 19.34
C ARG A 210 14.02 4.13 17.98
N VAL A 211 13.30 3.93 16.87
CA VAL A 211 13.86 3.89 15.50
C VAL A 211 13.76 5.26 14.78
N PHE A 212 12.67 5.99 15.00
CA PHE A 212 12.42 7.27 14.32
C PHE A 212 12.98 8.45 15.12
N LYS A 213 13.64 9.39 14.43
CA LYS A 213 14.31 10.54 15.06
C LYS A 213 13.30 11.58 15.57
N GLU A 214 12.19 11.78 14.85
CA GLU A 214 11.15 12.78 15.15
C GLU A 214 9.76 12.32 14.65
N LYS A 215 8.68 12.95 15.15
CA LYS A 215 7.35 12.85 14.54
C LYS A 215 7.41 13.47 13.13
N GLY A 216 7.38 12.64 12.08
CA GLY A 216 7.22 13.12 10.70
C GLY A 216 8.41 12.95 9.76
N SER A 217 9.38 12.09 10.07
CA SER A 217 10.51 11.79 9.17
C SER A 217 10.18 10.84 8.02
N LEU A 218 8.91 10.46 7.84
CA LEU A 218 8.43 9.60 6.76
C LEU A 218 7.73 10.44 5.68
N THR A 219 8.10 10.24 4.43
CA THR A 219 7.42 10.80 3.26
C THR A 219 7.04 9.70 2.30
N LEU A 220 5.80 9.72 1.83
CA LEU A 220 5.23 8.78 0.87
C LEU A 220 4.85 9.56 -0.39
N TRP A 221 5.25 9.05 -1.55
CA TRP A 221 4.78 9.53 -2.85
C TRP A 221 3.94 8.45 -3.51
N VAL A 222 2.77 8.84 -3.99
CA VAL A 222 1.80 7.96 -4.64
C VAL A 222 1.54 8.48 -6.06
N SER A 223 1.49 7.62 -7.07
CA SER A 223 1.20 8.06 -8.45
C SER A 223 -0.13 8.80 -8.51
N ASP A 224 -0.15 9.92 -9.24
CA ASP A 224 -1.35 10.73 -9.48
C ASP A 224 -2.10 10.20 -10.72
N ASP A 225 -2.43 8.90 -10.67
CA ASP A 225 -3.20 8.20 -11.70
C ASP A 225 -4.27 7.30 -11.05
N ASP A 226 -4.97 6.50 -11.87
CA ASP A 226 -6.04 5.64 -11.38
C ASP A 226 -5.51 4.42 -10.60
N ASN A 227 -4.23 4.08 -10.73
CA ASN A 227 -3.61 2.98 -9.98
C ASN A 227 -3.23 3.40 -8.55
N LYS A 228 -2.89 4.68 -8.34
CA LYS A 228 -2.46 5.22 -7.03
C LYS A 228 -1.36 4.37 -6.39
N LEU A 229 -0.34 4.05 -7.17
CA LEU A 229 0.77 3.19 -6.72
C LEU A 229 1.65 3.93 -5.72
N PRO A 230 2.02 3.32 -4.58
CA PRO A 230 3.11 3.82 -3.77
C PRO A 230 4.40 3.79 -4.60
N MET A 231 4.89 4.95 -5.03
CA MET A 231 6.06 5.09 -5.91
C MET A 231 7.36 5.17 -5.12
N ARG A 232 7.33 5.86 -3.97
CA ARG A 232 8.49 6.04 -3.11
C ARG A 232 8.07 6.18 -1.66
N ILE A 233 8.85 5.56 -0.78
CA ILE A 233 8.81 5.81 0.66
C ILE A 233 10.21 6.25 1.08
N LYS A 234 10.31 7.36 1.82
CA LYS A 234 11.57 7.83 2.40
C LYS A 234 11.40 8.06 3.89
N ALA A 235 12.27 7.46 4.69
CA ALA A 235 12.33 7.65 6.14
C ALA A 235 13.71 8.19 6.54
N ASP A 236 13.77 9.34 7.20
CA ASP A 236 15.00 9.79 7.86
C ASP A 236 15.08 9.11 9.24
N LEU A 237 16.20 8.43 9.49
CA LEU A 237 16.47 7.69 10.70
C LEU A 237 17.38 8.49 11.64
N ARG A 238 17.59 7.99 12.86
CA ARG A 238 18.60 8.57 13.76
C ARG A 238 19.99 8.55 13.13
N VAL A 239 20.31 7.46 12.43
CA VAL A 239 21.55 7.26 11.67
C VAL A 239 21.15 6.83 10.25
N GLY A 240 21.44 7.69 9.27
CA GLY A 240 21.14 7.44 7.86
C GLY A 240 19.67 7.68 7.46
N SER A 241 19.32 7.19 6.28
CA SER A 241 17.96 7.26 5.74
C SER A 241 17.64 5.97 4.98
N ILE A 242 16.39 5.52 5.09
CA ILE A 242 15.85 4.46 4.23
C ILE A 242 15.08 5.11 3.09
N LYS A 243 15.29 4.61 1.87
CA LYS A 243 14.50 4.98 0.70
C LYS A 243 14.10 3.72 -0.05
N ALA A 244 12.80 3.47 -0.16
CA ALA A 244 12.23 2.41 -0.98
C ALA A 244 11.63 3.02 -2.25
N ASP A 245 12.13 2.61 -3.41
CA ASP A 245 11.65 3.03 -4.73
C ASP A 245 10.94 1.86 -5.41
N LEU A 246 9.80 2.12 -6.07
CA LEU A 246 9.16 1.12 -6.92
C LEU A 246 10.13 0.76 -8.06
N GLU A 247 10.54 -0.50 -8.11
CA GLU A 247 11.54 -1.04 -9.02
C GLU A 247 10.90 -1.81 -10.17
N ALA A 248 9.81 -2.53 -9.92
CA ALA A 248 9.09 -3.25 -10.95
C ALA A 248 7.63 -3.46 -10.53
N PHE A 249 6.75 -3.63 -11.52
CA PHE A 249 5.37 -4.00 -11.29
C PHE A 249 4.83 -4.84 -12.44
N ARG A 250 3.74 -5.57 -12.19
CA ARG A 250 2.92 -6.26 -13.20
C ARG A 250 1.49 -6.39 -12.70
N GLY A 251 0.56 -6.67 -13.61
CA GLY A 251 -0.84 -6.92 -13.26
C GLY A 251 -1.60 -5.69 -12.75
N LEU A 252 -1.16 -4.49 -13.16
CA LEU A 252 -1.90 -3.25 -12.85
C LEU A 252 -3.27 -3.29 -13.53
N LYS A 253 -4.26 -2.69 -12.86
CA LYS A 253 -5.61 -2.61 -13.40
C LYS A 253 -5.76 -1.52 -14.45
N HIS A 254 -5.10 -0.39 -14.24
CA HIS A 254 -5.17 0.78 -15.13
C HIS A 254 -3.83 1.02 -15.81
N GLN A 255 -3.84 1.76 -16.92
CA GLN A 255 -2.61 2.15 -17.60
C GLN A 255 -1.74 3.03 -16.67
N PHE A 256 -0.44 2.72 -16.62
CA PHE A 256 0.52 3.49 -15.85
C PHE A 256 0.89 4.77 -16.59
N LYS A 257 0.67 5.94 -15.97
CA LYS A 257 0.89 7.24 -16.62
C LYS A 257 2.31 7.75 -16.38
N VAL A 258 2.98 8.15 -17.46
CA VAL A 258 4.30 8.79 -17.45
C VAL A 258 4.16 10.15 -18.13
N GLU A 259 4.76 11.19 -17.55
CA GLU A 259 4.83 12.50 -18.18
C GLU A 259 5.81 12.45 -19.36
N VAL A 260 5.36 12.97 -20.50
CA VAL A 260 6.17 13.14 -21.71
C VAL A 260 6.57 14.60 -21.79
N ASP A 261 7.85 14.85 -22.04
CA ASP A 261 8.41 16.20 -22.25
C ASP A 261 7.96 16.81 -23.58
#